data_AF-A0A8T4THJ2-F1
#
_entry.id   AF-A0A8T4THJ2-F1
#
_cell.length_a   1.000
_cell.length_b   1.000
_cell.length_c   1.000
_cell.angle_alpha   90.00
_cell.angle_beta   90.00
_cell.angle_gamma   90.00
#
_symmetry.space_group_name_H-M   'P 1'
#
loop_
_entity.id
_entity.type
_entity.pdbx_description
1 polymer ?
#
loop_
_entity_poly.entity_id
_entity_poly.type
_entity_poly.pdbx_seq_one_letter_code
_entity_poly.pdbx_strand_id
1 'polypeptide(L)'
;MSVLDFLSGGKIQEIEQNVSSSFTKVKQDTDALYQWVSFLYQQNKQLSDENAALRRLTEEQKLAVNELKVIVTHVPKSAAEIKQIVDAHYSFEPVISRIRHIEQKLELLEMRQKPSPLVEHHASVQTVQQASSHPAPIQHAPVHIPVEKGSSLREKLMRKIARNSKEYVKNLVMGLVHKYSRIGALQLREMIVEEQGLCSKSSFYRILEEMEDENKLNVVSDGKHTIYVAAQH
;
A
#
# COMPACT_ATOMS: atom_id res chain seq x y z
N MET A 1 54.40 -79.35 -25.60
CA MET A 1 53.85 -78.01 -25.33
C MET A 1 55.00 -77.11 -24.96
N SER A 2 55.29 -76.14 -25.80
CA SER A 2 56.43 -75.25 -25.64
C SER A 2 56.12 -74.18 -24.59
N VAL A 3 57.09 -73.88 -23.72
CA VAL A 3 56.97 -72.83 -22.69
C VAL A 3 56.71 -71.44 -23.32
N LEU A 4 57.08 -71.26 -24.60
CA LEU A 4 56.78 -70.06 -25.37
C LEU A 4 55.28 -69.90 -25.70
N ASP A 5 54.51 -70.98 -25.81
CA ASP A 5 53.05 -70.92 -26.07
C ASP A 5 52.26 -70.54 -24.81
N PHE A 6 52.82 -70.83 -23.63
CA PHE A 6 52.21 -70.44 -22.35
C PHE A 6 52.48 -68.96 -22.02
N LEU A 7 53.65 -68.43 -22.40
CA LEU A 7 54.01 -67.03 -22.19
C LEU A 7 53.33 -66.06 -23.16
N SER A 8 52.92 -66.52 -24.35
CA SER A 8 52.21 -65.70 -25.34
C SER A 8 50.72 -65.54 -25.02
N GLY A 9 50.06 -66.58 -24.47
CA GLY A 9 48.64 -66.54 -24.11
C GLY A 9 48.30 -65.48 -23.04
N GLY A 10 49.14 -65.32 -22.02
CA GLY A 10 48.91 -64.34 -20.95
C GLY A 10 48.97 -62.88 -21.42
N LYS A 11 49.91 -62.56 -22.32
CA LYS A 11 50.03 -61.19 -22.88
C LYS A 11 48.84 -60.83 -23.77
N ILE A 12 48.31 -61.79 -24.53
CA ILE A 12 47.14 -61.58 -25.37
C ILE A 12 45.91 -61.28 -24.51
N GLN A 13 45.70 -62.04 -23.43
CA GLN A 13 44.59 -61.79 -22.50
C GLN A 13 44.69 -60.42 -21.82
N GLU A 14 45.90 -59.99 -21.44
CA GLU A 14 46.12 -58.66 -20.86
C GLU A 14 45.78 -57.54 -21.87
N ILE A 15 46.19 -57.70 -23.14
CA ILE A 15 45.85 -56.75 -24.21
C ILE A 15 44.33 -56.72 -24.44
N GLU A 16 43.67 -57.87 -24.52
CA GLU A 16 42.21 -57.95 -24.68
C GLU A 16 41.48 -57.28 -23.51
N GLN A 17 41.93 -57.51 -22.28
CA GLN A 17 41.36 -56.88 -21.09
C GLN A 17 41.53 -55.36 -21.11
N ASN A 18 42.73 -54.86 -21.46
CA ASN A 18 43.01 -53.43 -21.55
C ASN A 18 42.20 -52.74 -22.67
N VAL A 19 42.04 -53.41 -23.82
CA VAL A 19 41.23 -52.93 -24.93
C VAL A 19 39.75 -52.88 -24.54
N SER A 20 39.22 -53.94 -23.94
CA SER A 20 37.83 -54.01 -23.47
C SER A 20 37.53 -52.95 -22.41
N SER A 21 38.45 -52.73 -21.46
CA SER A 21 38.36 -51.68 -20.45
C SER A 21 38.34 -50.29 -21.09
N SER A 22 39.21 -50.05 -22.09
CA SER A 22 39.27 -48.78 -22.81
C SER A 22 37.98 -48.50 -23.59
N PHE A 23 37.42 -49.48 -24.29
CA PHE A 23 36.13 -49.33 -24.97
C PHE A 23 34.97 -49.10 -24.01
N THR A 24 34.98 -49.78 -22.85
CA THR A 24 33.98 -49.56 -21.80
C THR A 24 34.04 -48.12 -21.30
N LYS A 25 35.24 -47.59 -21.07
CA LYS A 25 35.44 -46.19 -20.67
C LYS A 25 34.97 -45.21 -21.74
N VAL A 26 35.35 -45.41 -23.00
CA VAL A 26 34.89 -44.55 -24.11
C VAL A 26 33.37 -44.56 -24.24
N LYS A 27 32.73 -45.72 -24.06
CA LYS A 27 31.28 -45.83 -24.04
C LYS A 27 30.66 -45.02 -22.90
N GLN A 28 31.18 -45.17 -21.67
CA GLN A 28 30.72 -44.40 -20.51
C GLN A 28 30.89 -42.89 -20.72
N ASP A 29 32.03 -42.46 -21.26
CA ASP A 29 32.30 -41.05 -21.57
C ASP A 29 31.32 -40.54 -22.63
N THR A 30 31.03 -41.35 -23.66
CA THR A 30 30.05 -41.03 -24.70
C THR A 30 28.64 -40.89 -24.13
N ASP A 31 28.21 -41.81 -23.26
CA ASP A 31 26.91 -41.77 -22.59
C ASP A 31 26.81 -40.52 -21.69
N ALA A 32 27.87 -40.19 -20.95
CA ALA A 32 27.93 -38.98 -20.14
C ALA A 32 27.82 -37.71 -21.01
N LEU A 33 28.49 -37.65 -22.15
CA LEU A 33 28.38 -36.53 -23.09
C LEU A 33 26.93 -36.38 -23.60
N TYR A 34 26.24 -37.48 -23.94
CA TYR A 34 24.84 -37.41 -24.34
C TYR A 34 23.94 -36.87 -23.22
N GLN A 35 24.16 -37.30 -21.98
CA GLN A 35 23.43 -36.76 -20.82
C GLN A 35 23.66 -35.26 -20.65
N TRP A 36 24.91 -34.80 -20.78
CA TRP A 36 25.25 -33.38 -20.71
C TRP A 36 24.61 -32.57 -21.84
N VAL A 37 24.64 -33.07 -23.08
CA VAL A 37 23.98 -32.40 -24.21
C VAL A 37 22.48 -32.27 -23.98
N SER A 38 21.83 -33.33 -23.47
CA SER A 38 20.40 -33.31 -23.14
C SER A 38 20.09 -32.31 -22.03
N PHE A 39 20.88 -32.29 -20.96
CA PHE A 39 20.76 -31.35 -19.86
C PHE A 39 20.91 -29.89 -20.34
N LEU A 40 21.98 -29.60 -21.10
CA LEU A 40 22.23 -28.25 -21.62
C LEU A 40 21.13 -27.79 -22.58
N TYR A 41 20.59 -28.69 -23.40
CA TYR A 41 19.47 -28.40 -24.27
C TYR A 41 18.22 -28.03 -23.45
N GLN A 42 17.90 -28.81 -22.42
CA GLN A 42 16.76 -28.53 -21.54
C GLN A 42 16.93 -27.20 -20.79
N GLN A 43 18.12 -26.93 -20.26
CA GLN A 43 18.43 -25.69 -19.57
C GLN A 43 18.32 -24.47 -20.51
N ASN A 44 18.83 -24.58 -21.74
CA ASN A 44 18.73 -23.51 -22.73
C ASN A 44 17.26 -23.26 -23.13
N LYS A 45 16.46 -24.31 -23.28
CA LYS A 45 15.02 -24.19 -23.51
C LYS A 45 14.32 -23.45 -22.37
N GLN A 46 14.60 -23.83 -21.12
CA GLN A 46 14.04 -23.15 -19.95
C GLN A 46 14.41 -21.65 -19.91
N LEU A 47 15.68 -21.32 -20.12
CA LEU A 47 16.14 -19.94 -20.18
C LEU A 47 15.50 -19.15 -21.33
N SER A 48 15.23 -19.81 -22.46
CA SER A 48 14.51 -19.22 -23.59
C SER A 48 13.07 -18.87 -23.20
N ASP A 49 12.37 -19.79 -22.54
CA ASP A 49 10.99 -19.60 -22.07
C ASP A 49 10.91 -18.49 -21.01
N GLU A 50 11.85 -18.46 -20.05
CA GLU A 50 11.96 -17.39 -19.04
C GLU A 50 12.20 -16.02 -19.68
N ASN A 51 13.10 -15.93 -20.67
CA ASN A 51 13.32 -14.69 -21.42
C ASN A 51 12.08 -14.24 -22.20
N ALA A 52 11.32 -15.18 -22.78
CA ALA A 52 10.07 -14.87 -23.46
C ALA A 52 9.03 -14.30 -22.49
N ALA A 53 8.93 -14.87 -21.28
CA ALA A 53 8.04 -14.36 -20.23
C ALA A 53 8.43 -12.94 -19.77
N LEU A 54 9.72 -12.70 -19.53
CA LEU A 54 10.22 -11.37 -19.15
C LEU A 54 9.94 -10.32 -20.23
N ARG A 55 10.06 -10.67 -21.51
CA ARG A 55 9.73 -9.76 -22.62
C ARG A 55 8.24 -9.40 -22.63
N ARG A 56 7.35 -10.36 -22.40
CA ARG A 56 5.90 -10.09 -22.30
C ARG A 56 5.59 -9.13 -21.15
N LEU A 57 6.14 -9.39 -19.97
CA LEU A 57 5.96 -8.52 -18.80
C LEU A 57 6.47 -7.10 -19.06
N THR A 58 7.60 -6.97 -19.77
CA THR A 58 8.16 -5.66 -20.14
C THR A 58 7.22 -4.88 -21.06
N GLU A 59 6.63 -5.54 -22.07
CA GLU A 59 5.65 -4.90 -22.96
C GLU A 59 4.36 -4.52 -22.22
N GLU A 60 3.87 -5.36 -21.31
CA GLU A 60 2.71 -5.04 -20.45
C GLU A 60 2.97 -3.81 -19.57
N GLN A 61 4.13 -3.74 -18.91
CA GLN A 61 4.52 -2.58 -18.11
C GLN A 61 4.62 -1.31 -18.94
N LYS A 62 5.16 -1.40 -20.16
CA LYS A 62 5.24 -0.28 -21.10
C LYS A 62 3.85 0.25 -21.47
N LEU A 63 2.88 -0.63 -21.69
CA LEU A 63 1.48 -0.24 -21.94
C LEU A 63 0.87 0.47 -20.73
N ALA A 64 1.05 -0.09 -19.52
CA ALA A 64 0.54 0.52 -18.29
C ALA A 64 1.15 1.90 -18.01
N VAL A 65 2.45 2.07 -18.23
CA VAL A 65 3.11 3.39 -18.13
C VAL A 65 2.55 4.37 -19.14
N ASN A 66 2.26 3.92 -20.37
CA ASN A 66 1.66 4.77 -21.39
C ASN A 66 0.24 5.20 -21.01
N GLU A 67 -0.58 4.30 -20.46
CA GLU A 67 -1.92 4.62 -19.95
C GLU A 67 -1.85 5.65 -18.81
N LEU A 68 -0.98 5.43 -17.82
CA LEU A 68 -0.76 6.38 -16.74
C LEU A 68 -0.31 7.75 -17.26
N LYS A 69 0.57 7.77 -18.26
CA LYS A 69 1.02 9.01 -18.90
C LYS A 69 -0.16 9.77 -19.51
N VAL A 70 -1.07 9.08 -20.20
CA VAL A 70 -2.30 9.70 -20.74
C VAL A 70 -3.17 10.24 -19.60
N ILE A 71 -3.41 9.48 -18.54
CA ILE A 71 -4.21 9.96 -17.39
C ILE A 71 -3.58 11.22 -16.79
N VAL A 72 -2.27 11.21 -16.53
CA VAL A 72 -1.53 12.35 -15.97
C VAL A 72 -1.58 13.57 -16.87
N THR A 73 -1.67 13.42 -18.20
CA THR A 73 -1.83 14.57 -19.10
C THR A 73 -3.14 15.32 -18.92
N HIS A 74 -4.18 14.66 -18.41
CA HIS A 74 -5.49 15.27 -18.14
C HIS A 74 -5.64 15.79 -16.70
N VAL A 75 -4.66 15.54 -15.82
CA VAL A 75 -4.69 16.08 -14.46
C VAL A 75 -4.40 17.59 -14.52
N PRO A 76 -5.26 18.44 -13.93
CA PRO A 76 -5.03 19.88 -13.92
C PRO A 76 -3.72 20.20 -13.20
N LYS A 77 -2.85 20.97 -13.85
CA LYS A 77 -1.48 21.22 -13.38
C LYS A 77 -1.35 22.51 -12.60
N SER A 78 -2.34 23.40 -12.71
CA SER A 78 -2.33 24.70 -12.06
C SER A 78 -3.50 24.87 -11.10
N ALA A 79 -3.28 25.63 -10.03
CA ALA A 79 -4.35 26.00 -9.10
C ALA A 79 -5.49 26.75 -9.80
N ALA A 80 -5.19 27.49 -10.87
CA ALA A 80 -6.18 28.17 -11.69
C ALA A 80 -7.10 27.20 -12.44
N GLU A 81 -6.55 26.15 -13.06
CA GLU A 81 -7.33 25.08 -13.70
C GLU A 81 -8.19 24.34 -12.69
N ILE A 82 -7.65 24.01 -11.52
CA ILE A 82 -8.42 23.38 -10.43
C ILE A 82 -9.59 24.27 -10.03
N LYS A 83 -9.34 25.57 -9.82
CA LYS A 83 -10.38 26.54 -9.48
C LYS A 83 -11.44 26.61 -10.58
N GLN A 84 -11.04 26.63 -11.85
CA GLN A 84 -11.98 26.64 -12.97
C GLN A 84 -12.87 25.40 -13.01
N ILE A 85 -12.32 24.21 -12.76
CA ILE A 85 -13.09 22.95 -12.68
C ILE A 85 -14.06 23.00 -11.48
N VAL A 86 -13.61 23.46 -10.32
CA VAL A 86 -14.45 23.59 -9.13
C VAL A 86 -15.57 24.59 -9.37
N ASP A 87 -15.27 25.78 -9.91
CA ASP A 87 -16.26 26.82 -10.19
C ASP A 87 -17.27 26.35 -11.26
N ALA A 88 -16.83 25.54 -12.24
CA ALA A 88 -17.71 24.95 -13.24
C ALA A 88 -18.67 23.89 -12.67
N HIS A 89 -18.20 23.04 -11.75
CA HIS A 89 -19.00 21.95 -11.19
C HIS A 89 -19.76 22.32 -9.91
N TYR A 90 -19.33 23.34 -9.18
CA TYR A 90 -19.94 23.85 -7.94
C TYR A 90 -20.46 25.27 -8.12
N SER A 91 -21.04 25.56 -9.28
CA SER A 91 -21.75 26.81 -9.52
C SER A 91 -22.96 26.91 -8.58
N PHE A 92 -22.86 27.78 -7.58
CA PHE A 92 -23.98 28.15 -6.70
C PHE A 92 -24.92 29.17 -7.36
N GLU A 93 -24.62 29.63 -8.57
CA GLU A 93 -25.36 30.71 -9.23
C GLU A 93 -26.85 30.40 -9.46
N PRO A 94 -27.27 29.16 -9.80
CA PRO A 94 -28.69 28.81 -9.86
C PRO A 94 -29.39 28.94 -8.51
N VAL A 95 -28.71 28.58 -7.42
CA VAL A 95 -29.24 28.68 -6.04
C VAL A 95 -29.33 30.14 -5.63
N ILE A 96 -28.28 30.92 -5.87
CA ILE A 96 -28.24 32.36 -5.58
C ILE A 96 -29.32 33.11 -6.38
N SER A 97 -29.47 32.81 -7.67
CA SER A 97 -30.52 33.38 -8.51
C SER A 97 -31.92 33.08 -7.95
N ARG A 98 -32.13 31.85 -7.47
CA ARG A 98 -33.39 31.46 -6.84
C ARG A 98 -33.64 32.17 -5.51
N ILE A 99 -32.60 32.37 -4.70
CA ILE A 99 -32.68 33.17 -3.46
C ILE A 99 -33.09 34.61 -3.79
N ARG A 100 -32.42 35.27 -4.74
CA ARG A 100 -32.79 36.63 -5.19
C ARG A 100 -34.24 36.71 -5.67
N HIS A 101 -34.70 35.70 -6.40
CA HIS A 101 -36.08 35.64 -6.88
C HIS A 101 -37.10 35.47 -5.74
N ILE A 102 -36.73 34.78 -4.66
CA ILE A 102 -37.54 34.65 -3.44
C ILE A 102 -37.57 35.97 -2.67
N GLU A 103 -36.43 36.63 -2.50
CA GLU A 103 -36.31 37.95 -1.85
C GLU A 103 -37.17 38.99 -2.56
N GLN A 104 -37.13 39.04 -3.90
CA GLN A 104 -37.96 39.95 -4.69
C GLN A 104 -39.47 39.69 -4.53
N LYS A 105 -39.88 38.42 -4.40
CA LYS A 105 -41.28 38.07 -4.12
C LYS A 105 -41.71 38.47 -2.70
N LEU A 106 -40.82 38.34 -1.72
CA LEU A 106 -41.04 38.79 -0.35
C LEU A 106 -41.28 40.30 -0.31
N GLU A 107 -40.46 41.09 -0.99
CA GLU A 107 -40.60 42.55 -1.08
C GLU A 107 -41.94 42.96 -1.71
N LEU A 108 -42.37 42.28 -2.78
CA LEU A 108 -43.69 42.51 -3.40
C LEU A 108 -44.86 42.17 -2.46
N LEU A 109 -44.72 41.13 -1.63
CA LEU A 109 -45.73 40.76 -0.64
C LEU A 109 -45.80 41.78 0.50
N GLU A 110 -44.66 42.30 0.95
CA GLU A 110 -44.56 43.32 1.99
C GLU A 110 -45.18 44.65 1.54
N MET A 111 -44.96 45.06 0.29
CA MET A 111 -45.64 46.21 -0.30
C MET A 111 -47.16 46.05 -0.37
N ARG A 112 -47.65 44.83 -0.58
CA ARG A 112 -49.09 44.51 -0.63
C ARG A 112 -49.71 44.42 0.77
N GLN A 113 -48.90 44.23 1.81
CA GLN A 113 -49.31 44.24 3.22
C GLN A 113 -49.34 45.62 3.85
N LYS A 114 -49.06 46.71 3.11
CA LYS A 114 -49.40 48.05 3.61
C LYS A 114 -50.89 48.07 3.98
N PRO A 115 -51.23 48.26 5.26
CA PRO A 115 -52.60 48.15 5.72
C PRO A 115 -53.41 49.23 5.01
N SER A 116 -54.46 48.80 4.31
CA SER A 116 -55.52 49.70 3.91
C SER A 116 -56.01 50.38 5.20
N PRO A 117 -55.94 51.71 5.31
CA PRO A 117 -56.32 52.40 6.52
C PRO A 117 -57.83 52.48 6.53
N LEU A 118 -58.50 51.49 7.11
CA LEU A 118 -59.89 51.51 7.58
C LEU A 118 -60.26 50.09 8.00
N VAL A 119 -60.20 49.80 9.30
CA VAL A 119 -61.33 49.28 10.11
C VAL A 119 -60.85 49.29 11.56
N GLU A 120 -61.40 50.25 12.32
CA GLU A 120 -61.36 50.32 13.77
C GLU A 120 -62.11 49.14 14.42
N HIS A 121 -61.68 48.83 15.64
CA HIS A 121 -62.33 48.02 16.68
C HIS A 121 -62.16 46.50 16.63
N HIS A 122 -61.42 45.94 17.59
CA HIS A 122 -61.96 45.62 18.92
C HIS A 122 -60.87 45.19 19.91
N ALA A 123 -61.24 45.24 21.18
CA ALA A 123 -60.37 45.38 22.35
C ALA A 123 -60.00 44.05 23.04
N SER A 124 -58.93 44.15 23.84
CA SER A 124 -58.67 43.42 25.10
C SER A 124 -58.30 41.94 25.06
N VAL A 125 -57.01 41.64 25.34
CA VAL A 125 -56.61 40.64 26.37
C VAL A 125 -55.27 41.05 27.00
N GLN A 126 -55.23 40.88 28.33
CA GLN A 126 -54.23 41.21 29.36
C GLN A 126 -52.82 40.63 29.10
N THR A 127 -51.72 41.38 29.32
CA THR A 127 -50.98 41.61 30.58
C THR A 127 -50.38 40.35 31.23
N VAL A 128 -49.07 40.11 31.03
CA VAL A 128 -48.17 39.57 32.08
C VAL A 128 -46.82 40.26 31.98
N GLN A 129 -46.49 41.00 33.04
CA GLN A 129 -45.20 41.57 33.34
C GLN A 129 -44.27 40.48 33.92
N GLN A 130 -42.99 40.48 33.54
CA GLN A 130 -41.93 40.23 34.53
C GLN A 130 -40.60 40.83 34.06
N ALA A 131 -40.21 41.89 34.75
CA ALA A 131 -38.90 42.49 34.71
C ALA A 131 -38.09 41.99 35.90
N SER A 132 -36.79 41.73 35.70
CA SER A 132 -35.80 41.94 36.76
C SER A 132 -34.44 42.23 36.12
N SER A 133 -34.01 43.46 36.32
CA SER A 133 -32.74 44.06 35.99
C SER A 133 -31.77 43.95 37.17
N HIS A 134 -30.50 43.67 36.88
CA HIS A 134 -29.39 44.00 37.78
C HIS A 134 -28.14 44.39 36.96
N PRO A 135 -27.59 45.61 37.18
CA PRO A 135 -26.27 45.99 36.69
C PRO A 135 -25.27 46.31 37.83
N ALA A 136 -23.98 46.28 37.45
CA ALA A 136 -22.76 46.85 38.08
C ALA A 136 -21.85 45.88 38.89
N PRO A 137 -20.53 46.16 39.05
CA PRO A 137 -19.56 46.84 38.16
C PRO A 137 -18.21 46.08 37.99
N ILE A 138 -17.39 46.62 37.09
CA ILE A 138 -16.08 46.18 36.56
C ILE A 138 -14.95 46.13 37.61
N GLN A 139 -14.14 45.06 37.65
CA GLN A 139 -12.72 45.05 38.06
C GLN A 139 -11.87 44.03 37.26
N HIS A 140 -10.56 44.27 37.25
CA HIS A 140 -9.60 43.97 36.18
C HIS A 140 -8.89 42.59 36.22
N ALA A 141 -8.57 42.07 35.02
CA ALA A 141 -7.47 41.14 34.63
C ALA A 141 -7.49 39.67 35.16
N PRO A 142 -6.79 38.69 34.53
CA PRO A 142 -6.14 38.65 33.22
C PRO A 142 -6.82 37.68 32.22
N VAL A 143 -6.48 37.89 30.95
CA VAL A 143 -6.92 37.13 29.77
C VAL A 143 -6.52 35.65 29.88
N HIS A 144 -7.45 34.79 30.29
CA HIS A 144 -7.39 33.36 30.01
C HIS A 144 -8.25 33.07 28.77
N ILE A 145 -7.56 32.85 27.66
CA ILE A 145 -8.12 32.36 26.40
C ILE A 145 -8.66 30.93 26.66
N PRO A 146 -9.98 30.66 26.54
CA PRO A 146 -10.49 29.30 26.61
C PRO A 146 -10.41 28.67 25.21
N VAL A 147 -9.19 28.31 24.81
CA VAL A 147 -8.97 27.36 23.72
C VAL A 147 -8.61 26.06 24.42
N GLU A 148 -9.44 25.01 24.27
CA GLU A 148 -9.14 23.57 24.46
C GLU A 148 -10.47 22.79 24.62
N LYS A 149 -11.31 22.78 23.57
CA LYS A 149 -12.40 21.78 23.44
C LYS A 149 -12.36 20.99 22.14
N GLY A 150 -11.41 21.30 21.24
CA GLY A 150 -11.17 20.54 20.00
C GLY A 150 -10.17 19.38 20.14
N SER A 151 -9.46 19.27 21.27
CA SER A 151 -8.38 18.27 21.46
C SER A 151 -8.91 16.84 21.55
N SER A 152 -10.05 16.58 22.22
CA SER A 152 -10.53 15.19 22.40
C SER A 152 -10.92 14.47 21.10
N LEU A 153 -11.48 15.18 20.11
CA LEU A 153 -11.91 14.59 18.85
C LEU A 153 -10.72 14.41 17.90
N ARG A 154 -9.83 15.41 17.84
CA ARG A 154 -8.57 15.36 17.09
C ARG A 154 -7.65 14.28 17.64
N GLU A 155 -7.57 14.13 18.95
CA GLU A 155 -6.76 13.11 19.60
C GLU A 155 -7.36 11.70 19.40
N LYS A 156 -8.69 11.55 19.46
CA LYS A 156 -9.37 10.30 19.07
C LYS A 156 -9.11 9.95 17.61
N LEU A 157 -9.12 10.94 16.70
CA LEU A 157 -8.84 10.74 15.28
C LEU A 157 -7.37 10.37 15.06
N MET A 158 -6.44 11.07 15.68
CA MET A 158 -5.00 10.77 15.61
C MET A 158 -4.68 9.39 16.18
N ARG A 159 -5.31 9.00 17.31
CA ARG A 159 -5.20 7.64 17.85
C ARG A 159 -5.81 6.60 16.90
N LYS A 160 -6.94 6.90 16.25
CA LYS A 160 -7.52 5.99 15.23
C LYS A 160 -6.61 5.86 14.02
N ILE A 161 -6.04 6.96 13.51
CA ILE A 161 -5.10 6.95 12.39
C ILE A 161 -3.84 6.17 12.75
N ALA A 162 -3.24 6.42 13.92
CA ALA A 162 -2.05 5.71 14.40
C ALA A 162 -2.33 4.22 14.69
N ARG A 163 -3.52 3.89 15.20
CA ARG A 163 -3.93 2.50 15.42
C ARG A 163 -4.16 1.77 14.10
N ASN A 164 -4.77 2.45 13.14
CA ASN A 164 -5.04 1.91 11.80
C ASN A 164 -3.73 1.76 11.01
N SER A 165 -2.78 2.69 11.15
CA SER A 165 -1.46 2.58 10.54
C SER A 165 -0.64 1.44 11.13
N LYS A 166 -0.71 1.19 12.44
CA LYS A 166 -0.08 0.03 13.08
C LYS A 166 -0.65 -1.29 12.54
N GLU A 167 -1.97 -1.44 12.49
CA GLU A 167 -2.61 -2.66 11.99
C GLU A 167 -2.30 -2.88 10.50
N TYR A 168 -2.30 -1.80 9.73
CA TYR A 168 -1.87 -1.83 8.33
C TYR A 168 -0.44 -2.33 8.17
N VAL A 169 0.50 -1.82 8.97
CA VAL A 169 1.89 -2.28 8.96
C VAL A 169 1.99 -3.76 9.37
N LYS A 170 1.25 -4.21 10.40
CA LYS A 170 1.19 -5.64 10.78
C LYS A 170 0.73 -6.53 9.62
N ASN A 171 -0.37 -6.15 8.97
CA ASN A 171 -0.92 -6.91 7.84
C ASN A 171 0.03 -6.90 6.64
N LEU A 172 0.71 -5.79 6.39
CA LEU A 172 1.73 -5.69 5.35
C LEU A 172 2.93 -6.60 5.64
N VAL A 173 3.45 -6.59 6.87
CA VAL A 173 4.52 -7.50 7.31
C VAL A 173 4.10 -8.95 7.09
N MET A 174 2.89 -9.34 7.53
CA MET A 174 2.36 -10.69 7.30
C MET A 174 2.29 -11.03 5.81
N GLY A 175 1.79 -10.11 4.98
CA GLY A 175 1.71 -10.29 3.53
C GLY A 175 3.08 -10.51 2.89
N LEU A 176 4.09 -9.75 3.31
CA LEU A 176 5.47 -9.90 2.83
C LEU A 176 6.09 -11.23 3.30
N VAL A 177 5.93 -11.57 4.58
CA VAL A 177 6.45 -12.83 5.13
C VAL A 177 5.82 -14.04 4.44
N HIS A 178 4.51 -14.03 4.19
CA HIS A 178 3.84 -15.08 3.42
C HIS A 178 4.33 -15.16 1.97
N LYS A 179 4.48 -14.00 1.31
CA LYS A 179 4.89 -13.94 -0.10
C LYS A 179 6.31 -14.45 -0.31
N TYR A 180 7.24 -14.10 0.58
CA TYR A 180 8.66 -14.45 0.43
C TYR A 180 9.07 -15.71 1.22
N SER A 181 8.16 -16.28 2.02
CA SER A 181 8.35 -17.42 2.94
C SER A 181 9.39 -17.22 4.04
N ARG A 182 10.54 -16.61 3.74
CA ARG A 182 11.62 -16.27 4.67
C ARG A 182 12.11 -14.87 4.32
N ILE A 183 12.04 -13.95 5.27
CA ILE A 183 12.50 -12.57 5.05
C ILE A 183 13.27 -12.03 6.26
N GLY A 184 14.38 -11.35 6.00
CA GLY A 184 15.21 -10.77 7.06
C GLY A 184 14.57 -9.52 7.67
N ALA A 185 14.79 -9.32 8.97
CA ALA A 185 14.37 -8.11 9.68
C ALA A 185 14.88 -6.82 9.00
N LEU A 186 16.10 -6.86 8.46
CA LEU A 186 16.73 -5.75 7.74
C LEU A 186 15.98 -5.41 6.45
N GLN A 187 15.64 -6.41 5.65
CA GLN A 187 14.91 -6.22 4.38
C GLN A 187 13.50 -5.68 4.63
N LEU A 188 12.79 -6.20 5.65
CA LEU A 188 11.49 -5.65 6.04
C LEU A 188 11.60 -4.17 6.47
N ARG A 189 12.66 -3.80 7.20
CA ARG A 189 12.92 -2.41 7.60
C ARG A 189 13.16 -1.53 6.38
N GLU A 190 14.00 -1.95 5.45
CA GLU A 190 14.29 -1.21 4.22
C GLU A 190 13.00 -0.93 3.44
N MET A 191 12.19 -1.95 3.17
CA MET A 191 10.94 -1.77 2.42
C MET A 191 9.89 -0.92 3.17
N ILE A 192 9.63 -1.21 4.44
CA ILE A 192 8.50 -0.59 5.15
C ILE A 192 8.85 0.81 5.68
N VAL A 193 10.09 0.98 6.16
CA VAL A 193 10.52 2.22 6.82
C VAL A 193 11.27 3.12 5.85
N GLU A 194 12.23 2.60 5.09
CA GLU A 194 13.11 3.44 4.26
C GLU A 194 12.47 3.75 2.91
N GLU A 195 11.86 2.77 2.24
CA GLU A 195 11.20 2.98 0.95
C GLU A 195 9.79 3.56 1.10
N GLN A 196 8.95 2.98 1.96
CA GLN A 196 7.54 3.39 2.08
C GLN A 196 7.26 4.45 3.16
N GLY A 197 8.17 4.65 4.12
CA GLY A 197 8.01 5.66 5.17
C GLY A 197 6.79 5.46 6.07
N LEU A 198 6.28 4.23 6.21
CA LEU A 198 5.00 3.97 6.90
C LEU A 198 5.07 4.13 8.41
N CYS A 199 6.25 3.94 9.01
CA CYS A 199 6.47 4.11 10.43
C CYS A 199 7.95 4.44 10.74
N SER A 200 8.23 4.87 11.96
CA SER A 200 9.62 5.10 12.40
C SER A 200 10.37 3.78 12.63
N LYS A 201 11.71 3.81 12.60
CA LYS A 201 12.55 2.63 12.93
C LYS A 201 12.20 2.03 14.29
N SER A 202 11.96 2.87 15.31
CA SER A 202 11.58 2.39 16.64
C SER A 202 10.18 1.76 16.66
N SER A 203 9.22 2.37 15.97
CA SER A 203 7.86 1.82 15.85
C SER A 203 7.85 0.47 15.13
N PHE A 204 8.66 0.33 14.08
CA PHE A 204 8.81 -0.91 13.33
C PHE A 204 9.26 -2.08 14.20
N TYR A 205 10.34 -1.93 14.98
CA TYR A 205 10.83 -3.01 15.85
C TYR A 205 9.83 -3.38 16.95
N ARG A 206 9.14 -2.40 17.54
CA ARG A 206 8.06 -2.68 18.52
C ARG A 206 6.89 -3.45 17.91
N ILE A 207 6.56 -3.18 16.63
CA ILE A 207 5.50 -3.91 15.93
C ILE A 207 5.92 -5.36 15.68
N LEU A 208 7.18 -5.61 15.30
CA LEU A 208 7.69 -6.96 15.10
C LEU A 208 7.69 -7.77 16.40
N GLU A 209 8.18 -7.18 17.49
CA GLU A 209 8.16 -7.79 18.84
C GLU A 209 6.72 -8.16 19.25
N GLU A 210 5.76 -7.23 19.05
CA GLU A 210 4.36 -7.52 19.34
C GLU A 210 3.76 -8.62 18.44
N MET A 211 4.19 -8.73 17.19
CA MET A 211 3.75 -9.80 16.29
C MET A 211 4.35 -11.17 16.65
N GLU A 212 5.57 -11.18 17.20
CA GLU A 212 6.21 -12.36 17.78
C GLU A 212 5.46 -12.80 19.04
N ASP A 213 5.15 -11.86 19.95
CA ASP A 213 4.33 -12.12 21.15
C ASP A 213 2.93 -12.65 20.80
N GLU A 214 2.34 -12.18 19.70
CA GLU A 214 1.05 -12.66 19.18
C GLU A 214 1.14 -14.02 18.46
N ASN A 215 2.32 -14.65 18.37
CA ASN A 215 2.61 -15.87 17.60
C ASN A 215 2.20 -15.78 16.12
N LYS A 216 2.22 -14.57 15.54
CA LYS A 216 1.95 -14.36 14.10
C LYS A 216 3.19 -14.60 13.26
N LEU A 217 4.37 -14.39 13.84
CA LEU A 217 5.67 -14.57 13.20
C LEU A 217 6.51 -15.55 14.02
N ASN A 218 7.16 -16.48 13.33
CA ASN A 218 8.20 -17.32 13.91
C ASN A 218 9.57 -16.71 13.60
N VAL A 219 10.41 -16.59 14.65
CA VAL A 219 11.78 -16.12 14.52
C VAL A 219 12.74 -17.30 14.36
N VAL A 220 13.45 -17.32 13.25
CA VAL A 220 14.57 -18.24 13.02
C VAL A 220 15.85 -17.42 13.02
N SER A 221 16.68 -17.59 14.06
CA SER A 221 18.00 -16.98 14.11
C SER A 221 18.94 -17.71 13.15
N ASP A 222 19.40 -17.03 12.10
CA ASP A 222 20.43 -17.53 11.18
C ASP A 222 21.73 -16.75 11.44
N GLY A 223 22.49 -17.23 12.42
CA GLY A 223 23.72 -16.56 12.89
C GLY A 223 23.45 -15.19 13.50
N LYS A 224 23.90 -14.12 12.81
CA LYS A 224 23.74 -12.72 13.26
C LYS A 224 22.44 -12.07 12.76
N HIS A 225 21.67 -12.78 11.94
CA HIS A 225 20.48 -12.22 11.28
C HIS A 225 19.20 -12.88 11.78
N THR A 226 18.22 -12.05 12.09
CA THR A 226 16.86 -12.47 12.43
C THR A 226 16.06 -12.65 11.14
N ILE A 227 15.60 -13.88 10.89
CA ILE A 227 14.72 -14.22 9.76
C ILE A 227 13.32 -14.49 10.31
N TYR A 228 12.32 -13.85 9.71
CA TYR A 228 10.92 -14.07 10.03
C TYR A 228 10.30 -15.05 9.03
N VAL A 229 9.53 -15.99 9.56
CA VAL A 229 8.75 -17.00 8.83
C VAL A 229 7.30 -16.94 9.30
N ALA A 230 6.35 -17.18 8.41
CA ALA A 230 4.94 -17.20 8.79
C ALA A 230 4.68 -18.34 9.78
N ALA A 231 3.92 -18.06 10.84
CA ALA A 231 3.44 -19.12 11.72
C ALA A 231 2.52 -20.06 10.93
N GLN A 232 2.84 -21.36 10.94
CA GLN A 232 1.95 -22.36 10.38
C GLN A 232 0.78 -22.55 11.35
N HIS A 233 -0.40 -22.08 10.95
CA HIS A 233 -1.65 -22.39 11.61
C HIS A 233 -2.17 -23.77 11.22
#